data_AF-A0A6S7J7G0-F1
#
_entry.id   AF-A0A6S7J7G0-F1
#
_cell.length_a   1.000
_cell.length_b   1.000
_cell.length_c   1.000
_cell.angle_alpha   90.00
_cell.angle_beta   90.00
_cell.angle_gamma   90.00
#
_symmetry.space_group_name_H-M   'P 1'
#
loop_
_entity.id
_entity.type
_entity.pdbx_description
1 polymer ?
#
loop_
_entity_poly.entity_id
_entity_poly.type
_entity_poly.pdbx_seq_one_letter_code
_entity_poly.pdbx_strand_id
1 'polypeptide(L)'
;MLKGEGSEGPGPRNEDVCLSAESVDRELVEKIGALNLSKAACIEGLSLLYKDVEVLLANDAPKEELDRYLERISVSFGYFQTVHLDYCQSLESKPELLTEALHLYNKQLRKKLDIVSRLHNTMRGEAEREMFDVRPEDSVSRAGSRRSSRSSLGSVPSSASSSEIRRVRAKQAVARLK
;
A
#
# COMPACT_ATOMS: atom_id res chain seq x y z
N MET A 1 81.31 -40.43 28.66
CA MET A 1 81.08 -40.33 27.21
C MET A 1 79.77 -41.05 26.94
N LEU A 2 78.68 -40.51 26.40
CA LEU A 2 78.31 -39.22 25.78
C LEU A 2 76.83 -38.95 26.09
N LYS A 3 76.49 -37.66 26.18
CA LYS A 3 75.14 -37.07 26.18
C LYS A 3 74.42 -37.30 24.84
N GLY A 4 73.10 -37.18 24.85
CA GLY A 4 72.22 -36.90 23.70
C GLY A 4 70.78 -36.91 24.21
N GLU A 5 70.31 -35.81 24.80
CA GLU A 5 69.68 -34.63 24.18
C GLU A 5 68.37 -34.94 23.44
N GLY A 6 67.33 -34.25 23.88
CA GLY A 6 65.94 -34.49 23.57
C GLY A 6 65.47 -33.87 22.27
N SER A 7 64.28 -34.31 21.87
CA SER A 7 63.50 -33.70 20.80
C SER A 7 62.04 -33.64 21.25
N GLU A 8 61.73 -32.69 22.13
CA GLU A 8 60.38 -32.18 22.29
C GLU A 8 60.04 -31.38 21.03
N GLY A 9 59.34 -32.01 20.09
CA GLY A 9 58.75 -31.32 18.96
C GLY A 9 57.57 -30.46 19.44
N PRO A 10 57.44 -29.20 19.02
CA PRO A 10 56.31 -28.38 19.41
C PRO A 10 55.05 -28.94 18.76
N GLY A 11 54.08 -29.32 19.59
CA GLY A 11 52.76 -29.72 19.15
C GLY A 11 52.10 -28.63 18.30
N PRO A 12 51.16 -29.00 17.41
CA PRO A 12 50.45 -28.03 16.59
C PRO A 12 49.79 -26.99 17.51
N ARG A 13 50.14 -25.73 17.27
CA ARG A 13 49.48 -24.58 17.88
C ARG A 13 48.03 -24.61 17.41
N ASN A 14 47.12 -25.03 18.28
CA ASN A 14 45.72 -24.72 18.14
C ASN A 14 45.61 -23.19 18.24
N GLU A 15 45.55 -22.53 17.08
CA GLU A 15 45.01 -21.19 16.97
C GLU A 15 43.49 -21.32 17.14
N ASP A 16 43.08 -21.65 18.36
CA ASP A 16 41.72 -21.41 18.80
C ASP A 16 41.54 -19.90 18.75
N VAL A 17 40.91 -19.44 17.66
CA VAL A 17 40.37 -18.10 17.53
C VAL A 17 39.29 -17.98 18.60
N CYS A 18 39.73 -17.65 19.81
CA CYS A 18 38.90 -17.31 20.93
C CYS A 18 38.28 -15.94 20.61
N LEU A 19 37.26 -15.91 19.77
CA LEU A 19 36.38 -14.75 19.65
C LEU A 19 35.77 -14.56 21.03
N SER A 20 36.31 -13.62 21.79
CA SER A 20 35.83 -13.30 23.13
C SER A 20 34.35 -12.94 23.04
N ALA A 21 33.54 -13.42 23.98
CA ALA A 21 32.10 -13.14 24.02
C ALA A 21 31.79 -11.63 23.93
N GLU A 22 32.69 -10.79 24.45
CA GLU A 22 32.64 -9.33 24.37
C GLU A 22 32.71 -8.77 22.93
N SER A 23 33.37 -9.46 22.00
CA SER A 23 33.47 -9.06 20.59
C SER A 23 32.16 -9.35 19.83
N VAL A 24 31.52 -10.48 20.12
CA VAL A 24 30.24 -10.89 19.53
C VAL A 24 29.10 -9.98 20.02
N ASP A 25 29.11 -9.61 21.31
CA ASP A 25 28.11 -8.70 21.86
C ASP A 25 28.20 -7.29 21.25
N ARG A 26 29.42 -6.80 20.96
CA ARG A 26 29.60 -5.49 20.31
C ARG A 26 29.08 -5.49 18.87
N GLU A 27 29.42 -6.50 18.08
CA GLU A 27 28.97 -6.64 16.69
C GLU A 27 27.44 -6.73 16.60
N LEU A 28 26.81 -7.47 17.52
CA LEU A 28 25.36 -7.59 17.59
C LEU A 28 24.69 -6.24 17.91
N VAL A 29 25.25 -5.46 18.83
CA VAL A 29 24.74 -4.13 19.18
C VAL A 29 24.84 -3.16 18.00
N GLU A 30 25.96 -3.16 17.29
CA GLU A 30 26.15 -2.32 16.10
C GLU A 30 25.17 -2.70 14.99
N LYS A 31 24.98 -4.00 14.74
CA LYS A 31 24.02 -4.52 13.75
C LYS A 31 22.58 -4.12 14.08
N ILE A 32 22.14 -4.31 15.33
CA ILE A 32 20.80 -3.90 15.79
C ILE A 32 20.62 -2.39 15.61
N GLY A 33 21.64 -1.59 15.94
CA GLY A 33 21.63 -0.14 15.75
C GLY A 33 21.45 0.26 14.29
N ALA A 34 22.23 -0.33 13.38
CA ALA A 34 22.15 -0.06 11.94
C ALA A 34 20.79 -0.46 11.34
N LEU A 35 20.25 -1.61 11.74
CA LEU A 35 18.93 -2.07 11.33
C LEU A 35 17.81 -1.16 11.85
N ASN A 36 17.92 -0.68 13.10
CA ASN A 36 16.94 0.24 13.67
C ASN A 36 16.94 1.60 12.93
N LEU A 37 18.11 2.13 12.59
CA LEU A 37 18.25 3.35 11.78
C LEU A 37 17.67 3.16 10.38
N SER A 38 18.00 2.05 9.72
CA SER A 38 17.48 1.72 8.38
C SER A 38 15.95 1.59 8.40
N LYS A 39 15.40 0.91 9.40
CA LYS A 39 13.95 0.80 9.63
C LYS A 39 13.31 2.18 9.84
N ALA A 40 13.93 3.06 10.61
CA ALA A 40 13.44 4.42 10.84
C ALA A 40 13.39 5.23 9.55
N ALA A 41 14.46 5.18 8.73
CA ALA A 41 14.50 5.83 7.43
C ALA A 41 13.40 5.32 6.48
N CYS A 42 13.12 4.02 6.48
CA CYS A 42 12.01 3.44 5.71
C CYS A 42 10.65 4.02 6.15
N ILE A 43 10.43 4.14 7.45
CA ILE A 43 9.17 4.68 8.01
C ILE A 43 9.01 6.15 7.65
N GLU A 44 10.09 6.92 7.67
CA GLU A 44 10.09 8.32 7.23
C GLU A 44 9.73 8.43 5.75
N GLY A 45 10.39 7.64 4.89
CA GLY A 45 10.11 7.60 3.46
C GLY A 45 8.66 7.22 3.15
N LEU A 46 8.13 6.19 3.82
CA LEU A 46 6.71 5.84 3.73
C LEU A 46 5.81 6.98 4.19
N SER A 47 6.16 7.67 5.28
CA SER A 47 5.37 8.78 5.81
C SER A 47 5.32 9.97 4.86
N LEU A 48 6.39 10.26 4.12
CA LEU A 48 6.41 11.27 3.06
C LEU A 48 5.52 10.84 1.89
N LEU A 49 5.70 9.62 1.38
CA LEU A 49 4.83 9.08 0.31
C LEU A 49 3.36 9.14 0.66
N TYR A 50 3.01 8.82 1.91
CA TYR A 50 1.64 8.88 2.38
C TYR A 50 1.09 10.31 2.38
N LYS A 51 1.90 11.32 2.76
CA LYS A 51 1.48 12.73 2.68
C LYS A 51 1.28 13.17 1.23
N ASP A 52 2.18 12.77 0.33
CA ASP A 52 2.06 13.09 -1.09
C ASP A 52 0.76 12.51 -1.67
N VAL A 53 0.39 11.29 -1.27
CA VAL A 53 -0.90 10.68 -1.65
C VAL A 53 -2.09 11.47 -1.14
N GLU A 54 -2.07 11.95 0.11
CA GLU A 54 -3.15 12.80 0.63
C GLU A 54 -3.34 14.05 -0.24
N VAL A 55 -2.23 14.66 -0.68
CA VAL A 55 -2.26 15.82 -1.57
C VAL A 55 -2.82 15.45 -2.94
N LEU A 56 -2.42 14.31 -3.51
CA LEU A 56 -2.95 13.85 -4.79
C LEU A 56 -4.45 13.57 -4.74
N LEU A 57 -4.90 12.88 -3.68
CA LEU A 57 -6.32 12.59 -3.46
C LEU A 57 -7.15 13.85 -3.27
N ALA A 58 -6.58 14.92 -2.72
CA ALA A 58 -7.27 16.21 -2.55
C ALA A 58 -7.38 17.02 -3.85
N ASN A 59 -6.57 16.72 -4.87
CA ASN A 59 -6.47 17.49 -6.11
C ASN A 59 -7.01 16.73 -7.34
N ASP A 60 -7.78 15.66 -7.15
CA ASP A 60 -8.32 14.82 -8.23
C ASP A 60 -7.25 14.43 -9.27
N ALA A 61 -6.10 13.93 -8.78
CA ALA A 61 -4.99 13.52 -9.64
C ALA A 61 -5.39 12.38 -10.60
N PRO A 62 -4.87 12.36 -11.83
CA PRO A 62 -5.26 11.37 -12.84
C PRO A 62 -4.88 9.95 -12.41
N LYS A 63 -5.68 8.97 -12.84
CA LYS A 63 -5.49 7.55 -12.54
C LYS A 63 -4.05 7.06 -12.75
N GLU A 64 -3.38 7.45 -13.82
CA GLU A 64 -1.99 7.03 -14.10
C GLU A 64 -1.02 7.52 -13.01
N GLU A 65 -1.28 8.68 -12.42
CA GLU A 65 -0.49 9.18 -11.30
C GLU A 65 -0.80 8.42 -10.01
N LEU A 66 -2.07 8.09 -9.76
CA LEU A 66 -2.48 7.26 -8.64
C LEU A 66 -1.87 5.84 -8.72
N ASP A 67 -1.86 5.23 -9.90
CA ASP A 67 -1.25 3.92 -10.16
C ASP A 67 0.28 3.94 -9.90
N ARG A 68 0.98 5.00 -10.35
CA ARG A 68 2.41 5.18 -10.04
C ARG A 68 2.67 5.27 -8.53
N TYR A 69 1.79 5.93 -7.78
CA TYR A 69 1.92 5.99 -6.33
C TYR A 69 1.63 4.66 -5.64
N LEU A 70 0.65 3.88 -6.11
CA LEU A 70 0.42 2.53 -5.61
C LEU A 70 1.65 1.63 -5.76
N GLU A 71 2.33 1.71 -6.91
CA GLU A 71 3.57 0.97 -7.15
C GLU A 71 4.69 1.42 -6.21
N ARG A 72 4.90 2.75 -6.09
CA ARG A 72 5.90 3.32 -5.16
C ARG A 72 5.65 2.90 -3.71
N ILE A 73 4.40 2.94 -3.24
CA ILE A 73 4.04 2.47 -1.90
C ILE A 73 4.37 0.98 -1.74
N SER A 74 4.05 0.16 -2.75
CA SER A 74 4.29 -1.27 -2.72
C SER A 74 5.78 -1.60 -2.61
N VAL A 75 6.61 -0.95 -3.43
CA VAL A 75 8.07 -1.10 -3.41
C VAL A 75 8.66 -0.62 -2.09
N SER A 76 8.34 0.61 -1.65
CA SER A 76 8.88 1.17 -0.40
C SER A 76 8.45 0.37 0.82
N PHE A 77 7.22 -0.15 0.85
CA PHE A 77 6.77 -0.99 1.94
C PHE A 77 7.43 -2.38 1.90
N GLY A 78 7.69 -2.93 0.71
CA GLY A 78 8.46 -4.17 0.57
C GLY A 78 9.86 -4.03 1.17
N TYR A 79 10.54 -2.91 0.89
CA TYR A 79 11.84 -2.62 1.49
C TYR A 79 11.76 -2.47 3.01
N PHE A 80 10.77 -1.73 3.52
CA PHE A 80 10.50 -1.64 4.96
C PHE A 80 10.30 -3.03 5.58
N GLN A 81 9.53 -3.90 4.94
CA GLN A 81 9.24 -5.23 5.43
C GLN A 81 10.50 -6.08 5.54
N THR A 82 11.38 -6.07 4.54
CA THR A 82 12.66 -6.78 4.58
C THR A 82 13.52 -6.28 5.75
N VAL A 83 13.76 -4.98 5.84
CA VAL A 83 14.57 -4.39 6.92
C VAL A 83 13.96 -4.66 8.29
N HIS A 84 12.63 -4.64 8.39
CA HIS A 84 11.92 -4.94 9.64
C HIS A 84 12.07 -6.40 10.06
N LEU A 85 12.01 -7.34 9.12
CA LEU A 85 12.22 -8.76 9.41
C LEU A 85 13.63 -9.01 9.90
N ASP A 86 14.65 -8.44 9.25
CA ASP A 86 16.05 -8.54 9.67
C ASP A 86 16.24 -7.95 11.07
N TYR A 87 15.59 -6.82 11.36
CA TYR A 87 15.56 -6.23 12.69
C TYR A 87 14.94 -7.18 13.72
N CYS A 88 13.78 -7.76 13.44
CA CYS A 88 13.13 -8.72 14.34
C CYS A 88 13.98 -9.96 14.61
N GLN A 89 14.65 -10.51 13.59
CA GLN A 89 15.58 -11.63 13.75
C GLN A 89 16.76 -11.26 14.66
N SER A 90 17.27 -10.04 14.56
CA SER A 90 18.33 -9.55 15.46
C SER A 90 17.88 -9.36 16.92
N LEU A 91 16.57 -9.43 17.19
CA LEU A 91 15.96 -9.27 18.50
C LEU A 91 15.48 -10.59 19.13
N GLU A 92 15.81 -11.76 18.58
CA GLU A 92 15.32 -13.06 19.10
C GLU A 92 15.58 -13.26 20.61
N SER A 93 16.67 -12.69 21.13
CA SER A 93 17.02 -12.74 22.55
C SER A 93 16.38 -11.64 23.41
N LYS A 94 15.55 -10.76 22.83
CA LYS A 94 14.99 -9.55 23.45
C LYS A 94 13.46 -9.44 23.21
N PRO A 95 12.64 -10.23 23.93
CA PRO A 95 11.20 -10.38 23.65
C PRO A 95 10.38 -9.09 23.81
N GLU A 96 10.80 -8.18 24.70
CA GLU A 96 10.13 -6.90 24.91
C GLU A 96 10.25 -6.00 23.66
N LEU A 97 11.46 -5.95 23.08
CA LEU A 97 11.73 -5.18 21.86
C LEU A 97 11.06 -5.82 20.64
N LEU A 98 10.97 -7.14 20.59
CA LEU A 98 10.24 -7.85 19.53
C LEU A 98 8.75 -7.50 19.56
N THR A 99 8.14 -7.44 20.74
CA THR A 99 6.73 -7.04 20.90
C THR A 99 6.48 -5.63 20.37
N GLU A 100 7.36 -4.68 20.71
CA GLU A 100 7.30 -3.31 20.20
C GLU A 100 7.49 -3.25 18.67
N ALA A 101 8.44 -4.02 18.14
CA ALA A 101 8.69 -4.13 16.70
C ALA A 101 7.45 -4.62 15.95
N LEU A 102 6.81 -5.69 16.42
CA LEU A 102 5.57 -6.23 15.83
C LEU A 102 4.42 -5.21 15.88
N HIS A 103 4.29 -4.47 16.98
CA HIS A 103 3.29 -3.41 17.08
C HIS A 103 3.52 -2.31 16.03
N LEU A 104 4.78 -1.89 15.86
CA LEU A 104 5.17 -0.91 14.86
C LEU A 104 4.86 -1.40 13.44
N TYR A 105 5.19 -2.65 13.11
CA TYR A 105 4.87 -3.24 11.80
C TYR A 105 3.37 -3.22 11.53
N ASN A 106 2.56 -3.69 12.48
CA ASN A 106 1.10 -3.70 12.36
C ASN A 106 0.51 -2.30 12.22
N LYS A 107 1.11 -1.29 12.85
CA LYS A 107 0.72 0.12 12.65
C LYS A 107 1.00 0.58 11.21
N GLN A 108 2.19 0.29 10.67
CA GLN A 108 2.55 0.67 9.31
C GLN A 108 1.74 -0.09 8.26
N LEU A 109 1.48 -1.38 8.47
CA LEU A 109 0.65 -2.20 7.59
C LEU A 109 -0.78 -1.66 7.51
N ARG A 110 -1.40 -1.34 8.65
CA ARG A 110 -2.73 -0.73 8.68
C ARG A 110 -2.78 0.59 7.91
N LYS A 111 -1.76 1.44 8.08
CA LYS A 111 -1.66 2.71 7.36
C LYS A 111 -1.53 2.50 5.84
N LYS A 112 -0.70 1.54 5.41
CA LYS A 112 -0.60 1.15 3.99
C LYS A 112 -1.95 0.73 3.44
N LEU A 113 -2.63 -0.19 4.13
CA LEU A 113 -3.91 -0.74 3.67
C LEU A 113 -4.99 0.34 3.54
N ASP A 114 -5.06 1.28 4.49
CA ASP A 114 -5.98 2.41 4.43
C ASP A 114 -5.73 3.27 3.18
N ILE A 115 -4.49 3.67 2.97
CA ILE A 115 -4.10 4.53 1.84
C ILE A 115 -4.33 3.85 0.50
N VAL A 116 -3.92 2.58 0.37
CA VAL A 116 -4.14 1.78 -0.85
C VAL A 116 -5.63 1.63 -1.13
N SER A 117 -6.45 1.40 -0.10
CA SER A 117 -7.90 1.29 -0.26
C SER A 117 -8.50 2.60 -0.76
N ARG A 118 -8.06 3.74 -0.22
CA ARG A 118 -8.50 5.06 -0.67
C ARG A 118 -8.14 5.34 -2.12
N LEU A 119 -6.90 5.06 -2.52
CA LEU A 119 -6.45 5.16 -3.92
C LEU A 119 -7.32 4.32 -4.86
N HIS A 120 -7.56 3.05 -4.53
CA HIS A 120 -8.42 2.18 -5.35
C HIS A 120 -9.88 2.67 -5.45
N ASN A 121 -10.42 3.26 -4.38
CA ASN A 121 -11.77 3.80 -4.39
C ASN A 121 -11.86 5.04 -5.30
N THR A 122 -10.88 5.93 -5.27
CA THR A 122 -10.83 7.11 -6.14
C THR A 122 -10.79 6.71 -7.61
N MET A 123 -9.86 5.83 -8.00
CA MET A 123 -9.72 5.36 -9.38
C MET A 123 -10.97 4.65 -9.91
N ARG A 124 -11.71 3.95 -9.04
CA ARG A 124 -12.99 3.32 -9.40
C ARG A 124 -14.09 4.36 -9.64
N GLY A 125 -14.14 5.40 -8.82
CA GLY A 125 -15.09 6.50 -8.97
C GLY A 125 -14.86 7.32 -10.25
N GLU A 126 -13.61 7.46 -10.69
CA GLU A 126 -13.29 8.08 -11.99
C GLU A 126 -13.79 7.26 -13.18
N ALA A 127 -13.62 5.93 -13.16
CA ALA A 127 -14.11 5.06 -14.22
C ALA A 127 -15.63 5.13 -14.40
N GLU A 128 -16.38 5.36 -13.32
CA GLU A 128 -17.84 5.56 -13.37
C GLU A 128 -18.21 6.94 -13.92
N ARG A 129 -17.41 8.00 -13.68
CA ARG A 129 -17.65 9.35 -14.22
C ARG A 129 -17.36 9.42 -15.73
N GLU A 130 -16.32 8.75 -16.18
CA GLU A 130 -15.93 8.71 -17.60
C GLU A 130 -17.00 8.00 -18.47
N MET A 131 -17.74 7.05 -17.90
CA MET A 131 -18.86 6.37 -18.57
C MET A 131 -20.08 7.27 -18.87
N PHE A 132 -20.17 8.46 -18.26
CA PHE A 132 -21.28 9.40 -18.47
C PHE A 132 -20.96 10.54 -19.44
N ASP A 133 -19.73 10.64 -19.97
CA ASP A 133 -19.35 11.68 -20.95
C ASP A 133 -19.53 11.22 -22.40
N VAL A 134 -20.64 10.50 -22.68
CA VAL A 134 -21.13 10.34 -24.06
C VAL A 134 -21.88 11.61 -24.42
N ARG A 135 -21.14 12.56 -24.98
CA ARG A 135 -21.65 13.78 -25.60
C ARG A 135 -22.74 13.44 -26.64
N PRO A 136 -23.97 13.96 -26.55
CA PRO A 136 -24.99 13.75 -27.56
C PRO A 136 -24.80 14.75 -28.70
N GLU A 137 -23.71 14.64 -29.45
CA GLU A 137 -23.46 15.46 -30.63
C GLU A 137 -23.00 14.52 -31.75
N ASP A 138 -23.98 13.98 -32.47
CA ASP A 138 -23.94 13.77 -33.92
C ASP A 138 -25.21 13.03 -34.37
N SER A 139 -26.28 13.79 -34.58
CA SER A 139 -27.33 13.37 -35.51
C SER A 139 -27.47 14.46 -36.55
N VAL A 140 -26.67 14.25 -37.59
CA VAL A 140 -26.59 15.00 -38.84
C VAL A 140 -28.00 15.34 -39.34
N SER A 141 -28.18 16.62 -39.64
CA SER A 141 -29.34 17.12 -40.37
C SER A 141 -29.49 16.41 -41.73
N ARG A 142 -30.75 16.27 -42.16
CA ARG A 142 -31.25 16.37 -43.56
C ARG A 142 -31.73 15.07 -44.23
N ALA A 143 -33.05 14.87 -44.20
CA ALA A 143 -33.83 14.59 -45.40
C ALA A 143 -35.28 15.05 -45.18
N GLY A 144 -35.74 16.00 -45.98
CA GLY A 144 -37.09 16.55 -45.88
C GLY A 144 -38.14 15.53 -46.28
N SER A 145 -39.23 15.47 -45.50
CA SER A 145 -40.50 14.93 -45.98
C SER A 145 -41.62 15.83 -45.47
N ARG A 146 -42.17 16.61 -46.39
CA ARG A 146 -43.42 17.35 -46.21
C ARG A 146 -44.55 16.33 -46.06
N ARG A 147 -45.35 16.43 -44.99
CA ARG A 147 -46.81 16.68 -45.04
C ARG A 147 -47.50 16.52 -43.68
N SER A 148 -48.30 17.54 -43.39
CA SER A 148 -49.59 17.52 -42.67
C SER A 148 -49.60 17.45 -41.13
N SER A 149 -49.65 18.65 -40.55
CA SER A 149 -50.76 19.18 -39.75
C SER A 149 -51.56 18.23 -38.84
N ARG A 150 -51.44 18.42 -37.51
CA ARG A 150 -52.55 18.78 -36.59
C ARG A 150 -52.02 19.04 -35.17
N SER A 151 -52.36 20.23 -34.65
CA SER A 151 -52.73 20.61 -33.27
C SER A 151 -52.56 19.53 -32.18
N SER A 152 -52.12 19.78 -30.94
CA SER A 152 -52.02 20.97 -30.09
C SER A 152 -51.64 20.51 -28.68
N LEU A 153 -51.14 21.42 -27.83
CA LEU A 153 -50.90 21.28 -26.38
C LEU A 153 -49.67 20.41 -26.05
N GLY A 154 -48.67 20.83 -25.29
CA GLY A 154 -48.54 21.91 -24.34
C GLY A 154 -47.49 21.44 -23.33
N SER A 155 -46.41 22.21 -23.19
CA SER A 155 -45.53 22.28 -22.01
C SER A 155 -44.85 21.00 -21.49
N VAL A 156 -43.53 20.95 -21.67
CA VAL A 156 -42.62 20.36 -20.67
C VAL A 156 -42.69 21.23 -19.40
N PRO A 157 -42.46 20.66 -18.20
CA PRO A 157 -41.14 20.94 -17.64
C PRO A 157 -40.44 19.71 -17.06
N SER A 158 -39.12 19.77 -17.17
CA SER A 158 -38.15 18.99 -16.40
C SER A 158 -38.44 18.98 -14.89
N SER A 159 -37.87 17.96 -14.24
CA SER A 159 -37.61 17.80 -12.81
C SER A 159 -38.68 17.08 -11.98
N ALA A 160 -38.47 15.78 -11.78
CA ALA A 160 -38.96 15.06 -10.60
C ALA A 160 -38.01 13.90 -10.24
N SER A 161 -37.14 14.22 -9.29
CA SER A 161 -36.54 13.37 -8.26
C SER A 161 -36.40 11.85 -8.48
N SER A 162 -35.13 11.45 -8.55
CA SER A 162 -34.50 10.12 -8.38
C SER A 162 -34.82 9.36 -7.06
N SER A 163 -35.98 9.61 -6.43
CA SER A 163 -36.38 8.99 -5.16
C SER A 163 -37.56 8.00 -5.28
N GLU A 164 -38.23 7.93 -6.44
CA GLU A 164 -39.40 7.06 -6.63
C GLU A 164 -39.06 5.68 -7.24
N ILE A 165 -37.95 5.57 -7.97
CA ILE A 165 -37.46 4.31 -8.56
C ILE A 165 -37.00 3.32 -7.46
N ARG A 166 -36.48 3.82 -6.33
CA ARG A 166 -36.08 2.98 -5.19
C ARG A 166 -37.26 2.38 -4.42
N ARG A 167 -38.45 2.98 -4.50
CA ARG A 167 -39.63 2.49 -3.77
C ARG A 167 -40.34 1.33 -4.48
N VAL A 168 -40.21 1.23 -5.81
CA VAL A 168 -40.80 0.13 -6.60
C VAL A 168 -39.97 -1.16 -6.50
N ARG A 169 -38.62 -1.08 -6.43
CA ARG A 169 -37.77 -2.27 -6.30
C ARG A 169 -37.78 -2.92 -4.91
N ALA A 170 -38.04 -2.16 -3.85
CA ALA A 170 -38.13 -2.70 -2.49
C ALA A 170 -39.42 -3.52 -2.23
N LYS A 171 -40.48 -3.31 -3.01
CA LYS A 171 -41.75 -4.07 -2.87
C LYS A 171 -41.78 -5.39 -3.65
N GLN A 172 -40.83 -5.62 -4.56
CA GLN A 172 -40.75 -6.87 -5.35
C GLN A 172 -39.91 -7.96 -4.67
N ALA A 173 -39.05 -7.62 -3.70
CA ALA A 173 -38.21 -8.58 -2.98
C ALA A 173 -38.93 -9.29 -1.81
N VAL A 174 -39.97 -8.69 -1.24
CA VAL A 174 -40.74 -9.28 -0.12
C VAL A 174 -41.77 -10.33 -0.61
N ALA A 175 -42.11 -10.33 -1.91
CA ALA A 175 -43.07 -11.27 -2.50
C ALA A 175 -42.45 -12.63 -2.90
N ARG A 176 -41.15 -12.85 -2.66
CA ARG A 176 -40.46 -14.13 -2.94
C ARG A 176 -40.08 -14.93 -1.69
N LEU A 177 -40.52 -14.49 -0.51
CA LEU A 177 -40.27 -15.15 0.78
C LEU A 177 -41.57 -15.59 1.48
N LYS A 178 -42.64 -15.85 0.72
CA LYS A 178 -43.79 -16.62 1.19
C LYS A 178 -43.97 -17.85 0.32
#